data_AF-A0A8J4X947-F1
#
_entry.id   AF-A0A8J4X947-F1
#
_cell.length_a   1.000
_cell.length_b   1.000
_cell.length_c   1.000
_cell.angle_alpha   90.00
_cell.angle_beta   90.00
_cell.angle_gamma   90.00
#
_symmetry.space_group_name_H-M   'P 1'
#
loop_
_entity.id
_entity.type
_entity.pdbx_description
1 polymer ?
#
loop_
_entity_poly.entity_id
_entity_poly.type
_entity_poly.pdbx_seq_one_letter_code
_entity_poly.pdbx_strand_id
1 'polypeptide(L)' 'SIIEEYQGRVQYTQSSQNNCSLRITNLTERDAQTYRFRFYTDDPKGKYTGHPGVSLSVT' A
#
# COMPACT_ATOMS: atom_id res chain seq x y z
N SER A 1 2.16 -10.00 -15.62
CA SER A 1 3.05 -9.83 -14.45
C SER A 1 2.54 -8.66 -13.63
N ILE A 2 2.25 -8.86 -12.35
CA ILE A 2 1.69 -7.90 -11.35
C ILE A 2 2.42 -6.53 -11.21
N ILE A 3 3.39 -6.25 -12.06
CA ILE A 3 4.24 -5.07 -12.02
C ILE A 3 3.68 -3.99 -12.96
N GLU A 4 3.16 -4.33 -14.15
CA GLU A 4 2.67 -3.33 -15.11
C GLU A 4 1.50 -2.50 -14.57
N GLU A 5 0.60 -3.12 -13.81
CA GLU A 5 -0.61 -2.47 -13.30
C GLU A 5 -0.30 -1.29 -12.38
N TYR A 6 0.81 -1.32 -11.63
CA TYR A 6 1.16 -0.28 -10.67
C TYR A 6 2.24 0.70 -11.18
N GLN A 7 2.90 0.38 -12.30
CA GLN A 7 3.94 1.21 -12.88
C GLN A 7 3.39 2.61 -13.23
N GLY A 8 4.08 3.65 -12.77
CA GLY A 8 3.70 5.05 -13.00
C GLY A 8 2.45 5.54 -12.25
N ARG A 9 1.70 4.66 -11.57
CA ARG A 9 0.50 5.01 -10.79
C ARG A 9 0.74 5.05 -9.29
N VAL A 10 1.78 4.35 -8.81
CA VAL A 10 2.06 4.22 -7.38
C VAL A 10 3.31 5.01 -7.00
N GLN A 11 3.17 5.84 -5.98
CA GLN A 11 4.26 6.56 -5.34
C GLN A 11 4.32 6.21 -3.86
N TYR A 12 5.48 5.72 -3.43
CA TYR A 12 5.80 5.52 -2.02
C TYR A 12 6.74 6.62 -1.54
N THR A 13 6.38 7.28 -0.45
CA THR A 13 7.21 8.32 0.19
C THR A 13 7.47 7.91 1.63
N GLN A 14 8.73 7.97 2.06
CA GLN A 14 9.11 7.80 3.45
C GLN A 14 9.77 9.08 3.96
N SER A 15 9.08 9.79 4.84
CA SER A 15 9.56 11.08 5.37
C SER A 15 10.47 10.88 6.58
N SER A 16 10.23 9.85 7.39
CA SER A 16 11.08 9.47 8.52
C SER A 16 10.85 8.01 8.91
N GLN A 17 11.56 7.52 9.94
CA GLN A 17 11.30 6.20 10.49
C GLN A 17 9.85 6.11 10.97
N ASN A 18 9.12 5.09 10.50
CA ASN A 18 7.69 4.86 10.77
C ASN A 18 6.72 5.93 10.20
N ASN A 19 7.21 6.89 9.41
CA ASN A 19 6.37 7.85 8.70
C ASN A 19 6.52 7.66 7.19
N CYS A 20 5.52 7.00 6.61
CA CYS A 20 5.46 6.75 5.19
C CYS A 20 4.04 6.90 4.65
N SER A 21 3.95 7.22 3.38
CA SER A 21 2.70 7.44 2.65
C SER A 21 2.74 6.67 1.33
N LEU A 22 1.60 6.09 0.96
CA LEU A 22 1.37 5.48 -0.34
C LEU A 22 0.33 6.32 -1.07
N ARG A 23 0.67 6.78 -2.27
CA ARG A 23 -0.24 7.47 -3.17
C ARG A 23 -0.46 6.60 -4.39
N ILE A 24 -1.72 6.41 -4.75
CA ILE A 24 -2.16 5.72 -5.97
C ILE A 24 -2.90 6.74 -6.82
N THR A 25 -2.53 6.88 -8.09
CA THR A 25 -3.17 7.76 -9.07
C THR A 25 -3.84 6.94 -10.18
N ASN A 26 -4.77 7.57 -10.92
CA ASN A 26 -5.53 6.92 -11.99
C ASN A 26 -6.19 5.62 -11.49
N LEU A 27 -6.96 5.73 -10.40
CA LEU A 27 -7.67 4.61 -9.80
C LEU A 27 -8.75 4.07 -10.75
N THR A 28 -8.91 2.75 -10.74
CA THR A 28 -9.96 2.02 -11.45
C THR A 28 -10.68 1.09 -10.47
N GLU A 29 -11.83 0.55 -10.85
CA GLU A 29 -12.55 -0.44 -10.03
C GLU A 29 -11.69 -1.67 -9.66
N ARG A 30 -10.66 -1.99 -10.46
CA ARG A 30 -9.73 -3.10 -10.17
C ARG A 30 -8.83 -2.81 -8.97
N ASP A 31 -8.61 -1.54 -8.64
CA ASP A 31 -7.84 -1.13 -7.47
C ASP A 31 -8.67 -1.16 -6.18
N ALA A 32 -9.98 -1.51 -6.25
CA ALA A 32 -10.82 -1.62 -5.05
C ALA A 32 -10.42 -2.85 -4.21
N GLN A 33 -9.77 -2.60 -3.08
CA GLN A 33 -9.31 -3.63 -2.15
C GLN A 33 -9.02 -3.03 -0.77
N THR A 34 -8.65 -3.88 0.19
CA THR A 34 -8.09 -3.45 1.48
C THR A 34 -6.56 -3.41 1.40
N TYR A 35 -5.98 -2.28 1.80
CA TYR A 35 -4.54 -2.04 1.84
C TYR A 35 -4.01 -2.02 3.27
N ARG A 36 -2.77 -2.50 3.44
CA ARG A 36 -2.02 -2.47 4.70
C ARG A 36 -0.55 -2.19 4.40
N PHE A 37 0.11 -1.44 5.27
CA PHE A 37 1.57 -1.29 5.20
C PHE A 37 2.24 -2.45 5.92
N ARG A 38 3.32 -2.96 5.34
CA ARG A 38 4.19 -3.93 5.99
C ARG A 38 5.36 -3.21 6.64
N PHE A 39 5.63 -3.53 7.90
CA PHE A 39 6.82 -3.10 8.63
C PHE A 39 7.91 -4.16 8.53
N TYR A 40 9.13 -3.69 8.37
CA TYR A 40 10.32 -4.50 8.59
C TYR A 40 10.61 -4.52 10.09
N THR A 41 10.56 -5.71 10.67
CA THR A 41 10.84 -6.00 12.07
C THR A 41 11.88 -7.10 12.13
N ASP A 42 12.35 -7.42 13.34
CA ASP A 42 13.14 -8.62 13.63
C ASP A 42 12.38 -9.94 13.37
N ASP A 43 11.04 -9.92 13.44
CA ASP A 43 10.21 -11.04 12.94
C ASP A 43 10.41 -11.21 11.42
N PRO A 44 10.88 -12.38 10.92
CA PRO A 44 11.13 -12.63 9.50
C PRO A 44 9.85 -12.59 8.65
N LYS A 45 8.67 -12.76 9.26
CA LYS A 45 7.38 -12.58 8.56
C LYS A 45 7.01 -11.09 8.42
N GLY A 46 7.69 -10.21 9.14
CA GLY A 46 7.34 -8.81 9.29
C GLY A 46 6.03 -8.63 10.06
N LYS A 47 5.60 -7.38 10.22
CA LYS A 47 4.29 -7.03 10.79
C LYS A 47 3.51 -6.17 9.80
N TYR A 48 2.20 -6.06 10.00
CA TYR A 48 1.34 -5.22 9.18
C TYR A 48 0.67 -4.15 10.03
N THR A 49 0.35 -2.99 9.45
CA THR A 49 -0.56 -2.02 10.08
C THR A 49 -1.90 -2.66 10.41
N GLY A 50 -2.66 -2.05 11.32
CA GLY A 50 -3.88 -2.58 11.95
C GLY A 50 -4.77 -3.50 11.10
N HIS A 51 -5.47 -4.40 11.77
CA HIS A 51 -6.47 -5.25 11.13
C HIS A 51 -7.84 -4.55 11.17
N PRO A 52 -8.61 -4.46 10.06
CA PRO A 52 -8.41 -5.13 8.77
C PRO A 52 -7.48 -4.41 7.79
N GLY A 53 -7.22 -3.12 7.99
CA GLY A 53 -6.48 -2.25 7.05
C GLY A 53 -7.34 -1.06 6.63
N VAL A 54 -7.01 -0.46 5.49
CA VAL A 54 -7.78 0.63 4.88
C VAL A 54 -8.45 0.11 3.61
N SER A 55 -9.78 0.15 3.54
CA SER A 55 -10.53 -0.27 2.35
C SER A 55 -10.69 0.90 1.39
N LEU A 56 -10.34 0.67 0.13
CA LEU A 56 -10.53 1.59 -0.98
C LEU A 56 -11.71 1.14 -1.82
N SER A 57 -12.63 2.06 -2.07
CA SER A 57 -13.72 1.90 -3.03
C SER A 57 -13.52 2.89 -4.18
N VAL A 58 -13.82 2.46 -5.41
CA VAL A 58 -13.78 3.28 -6.62
C VAL A 58 -15.14 3.12 -7.32
N THR A 59 -15.75 4.22 -7.74
CA THR A 59 -17.10 4.29 -8.35
C THR A 59 -17.11 5.23 -9.52
#